data_AF-A0A317J531-F1
#
_entry.id   AF-A0A317J531-F1
#
_cell.length_a   1.000
_cell.length_b   1.000
_cell.length_c   1.000
_cell.angle_alpha   90.00
_cell.angle_beta   90.00
_cell.angle_gamma   90.00
#
_symmetry.space_group_name_H-M   'P 1'
#
loop_
_entity.id
_entity.type
_entity.pdbx_description
1 polymer ?
#
loop_
_entity_poly.entity_id
_entity_poly.type
_entity_poly.pdbx_seq_one_letter_code
_entity_poly.pdbx_strand_id
1 'polypeptide(L)'
;MKNRNLIFPIILVFIVVNGVIIALRSRLQSGGFDQSVLIWGNLFLFALSIISYNLNKKALKAEKTAGFLKYFYLGFLIKFFVVIAAVAIYAISVPHINKPAILTCMGLYLVYTFIETRQLLKESKQKDV
;
A
#
# COMPACT_ATOMS: atom_id res chain seq x y z
N MET A 1 12.30 -25.92 2.39
CA MET A 1 12.29 -24.77 1.46
C MET A 1 10.89 -24.13 1.44
N LYS A 2 10.59 -23.19 2.34
CA LYS A 2 9.26 -22.53 2.38
C LYS A 2 9.37 -21.15 1.72
N ASN A 3 9.40 -21.16 0.38
CA ASN A 3 9.43 -19.96 -0.45
C ASN A 3 8.06 -19.27 -0.38
N ARG A 4 7.75 -18.64 0.75
CA ARG A 4 6.57 -17.78 0.87
C ARG A 4 6.89 -16.51 0.12
N ASN A 5 6.49 -16.45 -1.15
CA ASN A 5 6.54 -15.24 -1.95
C ASN A 5 5.85 -14.11 -1.16
N LEU A 6 6.62 -13.22 -0.54
CA LEU A 6 6.08 -12.15 0.32
C LEU A 6 5.23 -11.15 -0.47
N ILE A 7 5.35 -11.15 -1.79
CA ILE A 7 4.51 -10.35 -2.68
C ILE A 7 3.09 -10.96 -2.80
N PHE A 8 2.90 -12.25 -2.47
CA PHE A 8 1.64 -12.96 -2.65
C PHE A 8 0.43 -12.31 -1.95
N PRO A 9 0.45 -11.98 -0.64
CA PRO A 9 -0.72 -11.33 -0.02
C PRO A 9 -0.95 -9.90 -0.52
N ILE A 10 0.08 -9.19 -0.99
CA ILE A 10 -0.08 -7.87 -1.62
C ILE A 10 -0.82 -8.01 -2.95
N ILE A 11 -0.45 -9.01 -3.77
CA ILE A 11 -1.15 -9.34 -5.02
C ILE A 11 -2.58 -9.81 -4.74
N LEU A 12 -2.78 -10.64 -3.70
CA LEU A 12 -4.10 -11.12 -3.34
C LEU A 12 -5.03 -9.97 -2.95
N VAL A 13 -4.56 -9.01 -2.14
CA VAL A 13 -5.32 -7.79 -1.82
C VAL A 13 -5.63 -6.99 -3.08
N PHE A 14 -4.65 -6.80 -3.96
CA PHE A 14 -4.87 -6.08 -5.21
C PHE A 14 -5.98 -6.71 -6.06
N ILE A 15 -5.96 -8.05 -6.22
CA ILE A 15 -6.98 -8.78 -6.97
C ILE A 15 -8.35 -8.68 -6.30
N VAL A 16 -8.41 -8.92 -4.99
CA VAL A 16 -9.67 -8.87 -4.22
C VAL A 16 -10.28 -7.47 -4.28
N VAL A 17 -9.48 -6.42 -4.07
CA VAL A 17 -9.95 -5.03 -4.08
C VAL A 17 -10.46 -4.64 -5.48
N ASN A 18 -9.74 -4.99 -6.56
CA ASN A 18 -10.25 -4.75 -7.92
C ASN A 18 -11.55 -5.52 -8.19
N GLY A 19 -11.61 -6.80 -7.78
CA GLY A 19 -12.82 -7.61 -7.90
C GLY A 19 -14.02 -6.98 -7.19
N VAL A 20 -13.82 -6.48 -5.96
CA VAL A 20 -14.84 -5.78 -5.18
C VAL A 20 -15.27 -4.47 -5.84
N ILE A 21 -14.32 -3.65 -6.32
CA ILE A 21 -14.63 -2.39 -7.01
C ILE A 21 -15.46 -2.63 -8.28
N ILE A 22 -15.13 -3.68 -9.05
CA ILE A 22 -15.86 -4.04 -10.27
C ILE A 22 -17.24 -4.63 -9.92
N ALA A 23 -17.32 -5.55 -8.96
CA ALA A 23 -18.57 -6.20 -8.56
C ALA A 23 -19.58 -5.21 -7.94
N LEU A 24 -19.10 -4.25 -7.15
CA LEU A 24 -19.94 -3.24 -6.50
C LEU A 24 -20.12 -1.97 -7.34
N ARG A 25 -19.70 -1.95 -8.62
CA ARG A 25 -19.69 -0.75 -9.48
C ARG A 25 -20.98 0.07 -9.39
N SER A 26 -22.13 -0.60 -9.53
CA SER A 26 -23.45 0.06 -9.49
C SER A 26 -23.72 0.73 -8.13
N ARG A 27 -23.35 0.06 -7.02
CA ARG A 27 -23.50 0.61 -5.66
C ARG A 27 -22.54 1.77 -5.40
N LEU A 28 -21.29 1.64 -5.87
CA LEU A 28 -20.27 2.69 -5.79
C LEU A 28 -20.69 3.95 -6.55
N GLN A 29 -21.18 3.82 -7.77
CA GLN A 29 -21.68 4.95 -8.56
C GLN A 29 -22.88 5.63 -7.88
N SER A 30 -23.82 4.87 -7.31
CA SER A 30 -24.94 5.44 -6.56
C SER A 30 -24.52 6.17 -5.28
N GLY A 31 -23.38 5.82 -4.69
CA GLY A 31 -22.80 6.47 -3.52
C GLY A 31 -21.86 7.64 -3.85
N GLY A 32 -21.77 8.05 -5.12
CA GLY A 32 -20.90 9.16 -5.55
C GLY A 32 -19.41 8.80 -5.68
N PHE A 33 -19.06 7.52 -5.70
CA PHE A 33 -17.68 7.08 -5.90
C PHE A 33 -17.32 7.06 -7.38
N ASP A 34 -16.20 7.69 -7.73
CA ASP A 34 -15.58 7.56 -9.04
C ASP A 34 -14.76 6.27 -9.06
N GLN A 35 -15.23 5.31 -9.84
CA GLN A 35 -14.58 4.02 -10.03
C GLN A 35 -13.16 4.16 -10.58
N SER A 36 -12.92 5.15 -11.46
CA SER A 36 -11.62 5.38 -12.08
C SER A 36 -10.60 5.77 -11.01
N VAL A 37 -10.99 6.66 -10.10
CA VAL A 37 -10.13 7.14 -9.00
C VAL A 37 -9.77 5.98 -8.06
N LEU A 38 -10.72 5.09 -7.77
CA LEU A 38 -10.47 3.91 -6.92
C LEU A 38 -9.53 2.89 -7.57
N ILE A 39 -9.70 2.63 -8.87
CA ILE A 39 -8.83 1.70 -9.59
C ILE A 39 -7.41 2.27 -9.70
N TRP A 40 -7.27 3.53 -10.11
CA TRP A 40 -5.98 4.21 -10.19
C TRP A 40 -5.31 4.33 -8.82
N GLY A 41 -6.08 4.64 -7.77
CA GLY A 41 -5.59 4.69 -6.39
C GLY A 41 -5.10 3.32 -5.91
N ASN A 42 -5.86 2.25 -6.15
CA ASN A 42 -5.44 0.89 -5.80
C ASN A 42 -4.18 0.46 -6.59
N LEU A 43 -4.10 0.79 -7.87
CA LEU A 43 -2.91 0.53 -8.70
C LEU A 43 -1.68 1.26 -8.18
N PHE A 44 -1.84 2.53 -7.80
CA PHE A 44 -0.78 3.33 -7.20
C PHE A 44 -0.29 2.72 -5.89
N LEU A 45 -1.20 2.34 -4.99
CA LEU A 45 -0.85 1.71 -3.71
C LEU A 45 -0.15 0.35 -3.88
N PHE A 46 -0.59 -0.43 -4.88
CA PHE A 46 0.05 -1.68 -5.25
C PHE A 46 1.48 -1.47 -5.75
N ALA A 47 1.68 -0.52 -6.67
CA ALA A 47 3.01 -0.18 -7.18
C ALA A 47 3.93 0.33 -6.05
N LEU A 48 3.42 1.21 -5.18
CA LEU A 48 4.14 1.71 -4.01
C LEU A 48 4.57 0.58 -3.08
N SER A 49 3.70 -0.43 -2.88
CA SER A 49 4.00 -1.59 -2.06
C SER A 49 5.11 -2.47 -2.66
N ILE A 50 5.16 -2.62 -3.98
CA ILE A 50 6.26 -3.34 -4.66
C ILE A 50 7.59 -2.59 -4.50
N ILE A 51 7.59 -1.27 -4.71
CA ILE A 51 8.80 -0.44 -4.60
C ILE A 51 9.36 -0.55 -3.18
N SER A 52 8.51 -0.41 -2.17
CA SER A 52 8.96 -0.47 -0.78
C SER A 52 9.38 -1.85 -0.34
N TYR A 53 8.79 -2.92 -0.86
CA TYR A 53 9.30 -4.27 -0.65
C TYR A 53 10.77 -4.40 -1.13
N ASN A 54 11.07 -3.87 -2.31
CA ASN A 54 12.44 -3.88 -2.85
C ASN A 54 13.42 -3.03 -2.02
N LEU A 55 12.98 -1.88 -1.51
CA LEU A 55 13.78 -1.02 -0.63
C LEU A 55 14.06 -1.70 0.72
N ASN A 56 13.04 -2.28 1.34
CA ASN A 56 13.18 -2.97 2.63
C ASN A 56 14.08 -4.21 2.52
N LYS A 57 13.99 -4.97 1.42
CA LYS A 57 14.88 -6.12 1.17
C LYS A 57 16.37 -5.71 1.11
N LYS A 58 16.68 -4.51 0.59
CA LYS A 58 18.04 -3.96 0.62
C LYS A 58 18.43 -3.52 2.02
N ALA A 59 17.53 -2.87 2.76
CA ALA A 59 17.76 -2.41 4.13
C ALA A 59 18.03 -3.58 5.10
N LEU A 60 17.32 -4.69 4.97
CA LEU A 60 17.51 -5.88 5.81
C LEU A 60 18.86 -6.57 5.61
N LYS A 61 19.58 -6.32 4.50
CA LYS A 61 20.95 -6.83 4.30
C LYS A 61 22.01 -5.98 5.02
N ALA A 62 21.70 -4.73 5.36
CA ALA A 62 22.58 -3.84 6.11
C ALA A 62 22.35 -4.05 7.62
N GLU A 63 23.38 -4.51 8.31
CA GLU A 63 23.32 -5.17 9.62
C GLU A 63 23.04 -4.26 10.84
N LYS A 64 22.68 -4.94 11.94
CA LYS A 64 22.53 -4.54 13.36
C LYS A 64 21.11 -4.15 13.83
N THR A 65 20.67 -4.87 14.87
CA THR A 65 19.33 -4.97 15.48
C THR A 65 18.68 -3.63 15.87
N ALA A 66 19.48 -2.60 16.21
CA ALA A 66 18.99 -1.25 16.46
C ALA A 66 18.50 -0.52 15.18
N GLY A 67 18.89 -0.99 13.99
CA GLY A 67 18.49 -0.42 12.70
C GLY A 67 17.07 -0.79 12.27
N PHE A 68 16.49 -1.89 12.77
CA PHE A 68 15.20 -2.40 12.27
C PHE A 68 14.05 -1.38 12.44
N LEU A 69 13.89 -0.83 13.65
CA LEU A 69 12.90 0.21 13.91
C LEU A 69 13.16 1.46 13.05
N LYS A 70 14.43 1.88 12.93
CA LYS A 70 14.81 3.03 12.12
C LYS A 70 14.44 2.87 10.64
N TYR A 71 14.72 1.71 10.04
CA TYR A 71 14.37 1.44 8.65
C TYR A 71 12.86 1.26 8.44
N PHE A 72 12.17 0.69 9.42
CA PHE A 72 10.71 0.61 9.42
C PHE A 72 10.06 2.01 9.41
N TYR A 73 10.46 2.89 10.33
CA TYR A 73 9.98 4.27 10.38
C TYR A 73 10.35 5.04 9.11
N LEU A 74 11.56 4.85 8.56
CA LEU A 74 11.96 5.47 7.29
C LEU A 74 11.06 5.01 6.14
N GLY A 75 10.83 3.71 6.00
CA GLY A 75 10.00 3.14 4.94
C GLY A 75 8.55 3.60 5.04
N PHE A 76 7.99 3.60 6.25
CA PHE A 76 6.64 4.08 6.53
C PHE A 76 6.50 5.59 6.25
N LEU A 77 7.43 6.42 6.72
CA LEU A 77 7.39 7.87 6.51
C LEU A 77 7.52 8.23 5.03
N ILE A 78 8.47 7.61 4.31
CA ILE A 78 8.63 7.85 2.87
C ILE A 78 7.32 7.51 2.13
N LYS A 79 6.70 6.36 2.42
CA LYS A 79 5.41 6.01 1.82
C LYS A 79 4.32 7.02 2.15
N PHE A 80 4.24 7.42 3.41
CA PHE A 80 3.24 8.37 3.86
C PHE A 80 3.33 9.70 3.10
N PHE A 81 4.53 10.25 2.97
CA PHE A 81 4.75 11.46 2.16
C PHE A 81 4.44 11.27 0.68
N VAL A 82 4.80 10.11 0.10
CA VAL A 82 4.49 9.78 -1.30
C VAL A 82 2.97 9.70 -1.53
N VAL A 83 2.22 9.11 -0.59
CA VAL A 83 0.76 9.05 -0.66
C VAL A 83 0.14 10.44 -0.51
N ILE A 84 0.61 11.26 0.44
CA ILE A 84 0.15 12.65 0.59
C ILE A 84 0.41 13.44 -0.70
N ALA A 85 1.61 13.33 -1.27
CA ALA A 85 1.96 14.01 -2.51
C ALA A 85 1.03 13.58 -3.66
N ALA A 86 0.76 12.28 -3.80
CA ALA A 86 -0.18 11.78 -4.81
C ALA A 86 -1.60 12.32 -4.63
N VAL A 87 -2.09 12.38 -3.39
CA VAL A 87 -3.41 12.97 -3.08
C VAL A 87 -3.42 14.47 -3.37
N ALA A 88 -2.35 15.20 -3.03
CA ALA A 88 -2.24 16.63 -3.30
C ALA A 88 -2.20 16.92 -4.82
N ILE A 89 -1.42 16.16 -5.58
CA ILE A 89 -1.37 16.25 -7.04
C ILE A 89 -2.75 15.98 -7.64
N TYR A 90 -3.44 14.92 -7.19
CA TYR A 90 -4.80 14.64 -7.63
C TYR A 90 -5.75 15.80 -7.30
N ALA A 91 -5.72 16.33 -6.08
CA ALA A 91 -6.59 17.41 -5.63
C ALA A 91 -6.43 18.70 -6.44
N ILE A 92 -5.23 19.00 -6.93
CA ILE A 92 -4.95 20.17 -7.79
C ILE A 92 -5.30 19.89 -9.25
N SER A 93 -5.21 18.62 -9.69
CA SER A 93 -5.41 18.25 -11.10
C SER A 93 -6.87 18.08 -11.51
N VAL A 94 -7.79 17.95 -10.54
CA VAL A 94 -9.22 17.74 -10.83
C VAL A 94 -10.07 18.91 -10.33
N PRO A 95 -11.09 19.34 -11.10
CA PRO A 95 -11.96 20.44 -10.67
C PRO A 95 -12.90 20.03 -9.53
N HIS A 96 -13.22 18.75 -9.39
CA HIS A 96 -14.10 18.22 -8.34
C HIS A 96 -13.44 17.01 -7.68
N ILE A 97 -13.16 17.15 -6.39
CA ILE A 97 -12.47 16.12 -5.62
C ILE A 97 -13.47 15.06 -5.18
N ASN A 98 -13.24 13.81 -5.58
CA ASN A 98 -14.02 12.69 -5.11
C ASN A 98 -13.59 12.27 -3.68
N LYS A 99 -14.10 12.99 -2.68
CA LYS A 99 -13.83 12.72 -1.25
C LYS A 99 -14.05 11.26 -0.84
N PRO A 100 -15.17 10.59 -1.21
CA PRO A 100 -15.38 9.20 -0.78
C PRO A 100 -14.38 8.24 -1.42
N ALA A 101 -13.98 8.45 -2.68
CA ALA A 101 -12.93 7.64 -3.31
C ALA A 101 -11.56 7.83 -2.63
N ILE A 102 -11.17 9.07 -2.32
CA ILE A 102 -9.90 9.33 -1.60
C ILE A 102 -9.92 8.69 -0.22
N LEU A 103 -11.02 8.83 0.53
CA LEU A 103 -11.14 8.23 1.86
C LEU A 103 -10.99 6.70 1.81
N THR A 104 -11.60 6.05 0.82
CA THR A 104 -11.41 4.62 0.58
C THR A 104 -9.96 4.29 0.22
N CYS A 105 -9.30 5.08 -0.63
CA CYS A 105 -7.88 4.90 -0.94
C CYS A 105 -6.99 5.04 0.31
N MET A 106 -7.30 5.95 1.23
CA MET A 106 -6.60 6.06 2.52
C MET A 106 -6.84 4.84 3.41
N GLY A 107 -8.06 4.31 3.44
CA GLY A 107 -8.35 3.05 4.12
C GLY A 107 -7.56 1.88 3.53
N LEU A 108 -7.51 1.78 2.21
CA LEU A 108 -6.72 0.77 1.51
C LEU A 108 -5.22 0.91 1.80
N TYR A 109 -4.69 2.14 1.84
CA TYR A 109 -3.30 2.39 2.21
C TYR A 109 -2.94 1.74 3.56
N LEU A 110 -3.81 1.87 4.57
CA LEU A 110 -3.62 1.23 5.86
C LEU A 110 -3.56 -0.29 5.73
N VAL A 111 -4.45 -0.91 4.95
CA VAL A 111 -4.47 -2.36 4.72
C VAL A 111 -3.16 -2.83 4.09
N TYR A 112 -2.70 -2.18 3.02
CA TYR A 112 -1.42 -2.51 2.37
C TYR A 112 -0.25 -2.35 3.33
N THR A 113 -0.23 -1.26 4.10
CA THR A 113 0.84 -0.97 5.07
C THR A 113 0.88 -1.97 6.22
N PHE A 114 -0.28 -2.39 6.75
CA PHE A 114 -0.32 -3.41 7.81
C PHE A 114 0.21 -4.75 7.32
N ILE A 115 -0.14 -5.15 6.10
CA ILE A 115 0.32 -6.42 5.50
C ILE A 115 1.83 -6.38 5.32
N GLU A 116 2.37 -5.30 4.75
CA GLU A 116 3.80 -5.12 4.59
C GLU A 116 4.53 -5.10 5.95
N THR A 117 4.03 -4.36 6.93
CA THR A 117 4.63 -4.28 8.27
C THR A 117 4.70 -5.66 8.93
N ARG A 118 3.63 -6.45 8.83
CA ARG A 118 3.59 -7.82 9.35
C ARG A 118 4.59 -8.74 8.66
N GLN A 119 4.88 -8.50 7.38
CA GLN A 119 5.88 -9.27 6.64
C GLN A 119 7.28 -8.91 7.08
N LEU A 120 7.60 -7.62 7.15
CA LEU A 120 8.89 -7.12 7.62
C LEU A 120 9.20 -7.59 9.03
N LEU A 121 8.21 -7.58 9.93
CA LEU A 121 8.38 -8.08 11.30
C LEU A 121 8.59 -9.60 11.35
N LYS A 122 7.98 -10.36 10.44
CA LYS A 122 8.24 -11.80 10.33
C LYS A 122 9.66 -12.08 9.84
N GLU A 123 10.17 -11.27 8.92
CA GLU A 123 11.54 -11.41 8.39
C GLU A 123 12.60 -11.04 9.42
N SER A 124 12.40 -9.98 10.21
CA SER A 124 13.37 -9.61 11.25
C SER A 124 13.49 -10.69 12.32
N LYS A 125 12.37 -11.25 12.82
CA LYS A 125 12.39 -12.37 13.77
C LYS A 125 13.05 -13.63 13.22
N GLN A 126 13.01 -13.85 11.90
CA GLN A 126 13.65 -15.00 11.27
C GLN A 126 15.16 -14.83 11.06
N LYS A 127 15.68 -13.60 11.15
CA LYS A 127 17.10 -13.31 11.02
C LYS A 127 17.85 -13.40 12.36
N ASP A 128 17.12 -13.33 13.47
CA ASP A 128 17.64 -13.45 14.84
C ASP A 128 17.58 -14.90 15.40
N VAL A 129 17.19 -15.89 14.59
CA VAL A 129 17.17 -17.34 14.92
C VAL A 129 18.06 -18.08 13.92
#